data_AF-A0A5K0UWL6-F1
#
_entry.id   AF-A0A5K0UWL6-F1
#
_cell.length_a   1.000
_cell.length_b   1.000
_cell.length_c   1.000
_cell.angle_alpha   90.00
_cell.angle_beta   90.00
_cell.angle_gamma   90.00
#
_symmetry.space_group_name_H-M   'P 1'
#
loop_
_entity.id
_entity.type
_entity.pdbx_description
1 polymer ?
#
loop_
_entity_poly.entity_id
_entity_poly.type
_entity_poly.pdbx_seq_one_letter_code
_entity_poly.pdbx_strand_id
1 'polypeptide(L)' 'ESIGSGIGSWDWKLDGKSSTYHALYPRAWTVYE' A
#
# COMPACT_ATOMS: atom_id res chain seq x y z
N GLU A 1 23.14 -6.58 -12.27
CA GLU A 1 21.72 -6.47 -12.66
C GLU A 1 21.24 -5.04 -12.45
N SER A 2 20.48 -4.49 -13.39
CA SER A 2 19.97 -3.12 -13.34
C SER A 2 18.87 -3.02 -12.27
N ILE A 3 19.14 -2.31 -11.17
CA ILE A 3 18.21 -2.05 -10.05
C ILE A 3 17.16 -0.96 -10.44
N GLY A 4 16.71 -0.95 -11.69
CA GLY A 4 16.35 0.32 -12.33
C GLY A 4 15.03 0.45 -13.07
N SER A 5 14.17 -0.57 -13.17
CA SER A 5 12.89 -0.40 -13.87
C SER A 5 11.90 -1.52 -13.58
N GLY A 6 11.18 -1.46 -12.46
CA GLY A 6 10.09 -2.40 -12.21
C GLY A 6 9.42 -2.26 -10.85
N ILE A 7 8.55 -3.21 -10.52
CA ILE A 7 7.86 -3.28 -9.21
C ILE A 7 8.84 -3.35 -8.02
N GLY A 8 10.06 -3.87 -8.26
CA GLY A 8 11.13 -3.96 -7.27
C GLY A 8 11.93 -2.67 -7.09
N SER A 9 11.76 -1.66 -7.95
CA SER A 9 12.37 -0.33 -7.77
C SER A 9 11.47 0.63 -6.98
N TRP A 10 10.30 0.15 -6.53
CA TRP A 10 9.37 0.95 -5.75
C TRP A 10 9.77 0.88 -4.29
N ASP A 11 9.92 2.05 -3.68
CA ASP A 11 10.09 2.18 -2.24
C ASP A 11 8.71 1.99 -1.61
N TRP A 12 8.35 0.73 -1.34
CA TRP A 12 7.09 0.33 -0.70
C TRP A 12 7.08 0.83 0.75
N LYS A 13 6.88 2.14 0.92
CA LYS A 13 6.76 2.86 2.19
C LYS A 13 5.45 2.52 2.92
N LEU A 14 5.10 1.24 2.99
CA LEU A 14 3.96 0.73 3.73
C LEU A 14 4.42 0.47 5.17
N ASP A 15 4.46 1.52 5.99
CA ASP A 15 4.69 1.35 7.43
C ASP A 15 3.39 0.80 8.04
N GLY A 16 3.40 -0.49 8.40
CA GLY A 16 2.20 -1.21 8.84
C GLY A 16 1.65 -0.82 10.22
N LYS A 17 2.10 0.30 10.80
CA LYS A 17 1.72 0.72 12.15
C LYS A 17 0.37 1.41 12.21
N SER A 18 -0.14 1.93 11.09
CA SER A 18 -1.33 2.79 11.07
C SER A 18 -2.17 2.57 9.81
N SER A 19 -2.84 1.43 9.73
CA SER A 19 -3.80 1.15 8.65
C SER A 19 -5.18 0.88 9.22
N THR A 20 -6.18 1.65 8.78
CA THR A 20 -7.58 1.44 9.13
C THR A 20 -8.34 0.91 7.91
N TYR A 21 -9.02 -0.22 8.10
CA TYR A 21 -9.84 -0.84 7.06
C TYR A 21 -11.32 -0.46 7.26
N HIS A 22 -11.94 0.09 6.22
CA HIS A 22 -13.35 0.44 6.20
C HIS A 22 -14.09 -0.40 5.14
N ALA A 23 -15.15 -1.10 5.57
CA ALA A 23 -16.03 -1.85 4.67
C ALA A 23 -17.48 -1.44 4.88
N LEU A 24 -18.14 -1.04 3.78
CA LEU A 24 -19.56 -0.75 3.73
C LEU A 24 -20.10 -1.15 2.36
N TYR A 25 -20.91 -2.22 2.32
CA TYR A 25 -21.44 -2.75 1.06
C TYR A 25 -22.02 -1.64 0.15
N PRO A 26 -21.63 -1.59 -1.15
CA PRO A 26 -20.78 -2.54 -1.89
C PRO A 26 -19.28 -2.13 -1.95
N ARG A 27 -18.83 -1.17 -1.16
CA ARG A 27 -17.46 -0.61 -1.23
C ARG A 27 -16.62 -0.96 0.00
N ALA A 28 -15.31 -1.00 -0.21
CA ALA A 28 -14.33 -1.05 0.86
C ALA A 28 -13.13 -0.20 0.47
N TRP A 29 -12.45 0.36 1.46
CA TRP A 29 -11.21 1.11 1.28
C TRP A 29 -10.31 0.97 2.51
N THR A 30 -9.01 1.11 2.28
CA THR A 30 -7.99 1.12 3.32
C THR A 30 -7.43 2.54 3.41
N VAL A 31 -7.37 3.08 4.63
CA VAL A 31 -6.69 4.34 4.93
C VAL A 31 -5.38 4.00 5.63
N TYR A 32 -4.28 4.58 5.16
CA TYR A 32 -2.98 4.53 5.80
C TYR A 32 -2.74 5.91 6.42
N GLU A 33 -2.44 5.99 7.72
CA GLU A 33 -2.07 7.24 8.42
C GLU A 33 -0.55 7.44 8.46
#